data_AF-A0A970KNQ8-F1
#
_entry.id   AF-A0A970KNQ8-F1
#
_cell.length_a   1.000
_cell.length_b   1.000
_cell.length_c   1.000
_cell.angle_alpha   90.00
_cell.angle_beta   90.00
_cell.angle_gamma   90.00
#
_symmetry.space_group_name_H-M   'P 1'
#
loop_
_entity.id
_entity.type
_entity.pdbx_description
1 polymer ?
#
loop_
_entity_poly.entity_id
_entity_poly.type
_entity_poly.pdbx_seq_one_letter_code
_entity_poly.pdbx_strand_id
1 'polypeptide(L)' 'MEGTPKEIFVRSKELKEAGLEQPQITTLINELVDEGIDLPRDIITVEEALEHIKPLIVR' A
#
# COMPACT_ATOMS: atom_id res chain seq x y z
N MET A 1 -11.61 11.49 13.34
CA MET A 1 -10.59 11.06 12.37
C MET A 1 -9.31 11.79 12.74
N GLU A 2 -8.56 11.25 13.70
CA GLU A 2 -7.27 11.80 14.15
C GLU A 2 -6.21 10.72 13.92
N GLY A 3 -5.07 11.11 13.36
CA GLY A 3 -3.98 10.22 12.95
C GLY A 3 -3.29 10.72 11.69
N THR A 4 -2.06 10.29 11.47
CA THR A 4 -1.33 10.53 10.21
C THR A 4 -2.00 9.77 9.05
N PRO A 5 -1.84 10.22 7.80
CA PRO A 5 -2.39 9.52 6.64
C PRO A 5 -2.06 8.02 6.64
N LYS A 6 -0.82 7.63 6.98
CA LYS A 6 -0.41 6.22 7.11
C LYS A 6 -1.24 5.44 8.13
N GLU A 7 -1.46 6.00 9.33
CA GLU A 7 -2.22 5.31 10.39
C GLU A 7 -3.70 5.09 10.02
N ILE A 8 -4.27 6.04 9.27
CA ILE A 8 -5.64 5.92 8.77
C ILE A 8 -5.72 4.81 7.70
N PHE A 9 -4.74 4.74 6.79
CA PHE A 9 -4.70 3.76 5.70
C PHE A 9 -4.39 2.32 6.13
N VAL A 10 -3.66 2.12 7.23
CA VAL A 10 -3.41 0.78 7.80
C VAL A 10 -4.71 0.11 8.30
N ARG A 11 -5.76 0.88 8.62
CA ARG A 11 -7.10 0.37 9.01
C ARG A 11 -8.00 0.14 7.79
N SER A 12 -7.44 -0.47 6.74
CA SER A 12 -8.04 -0.66 5.40
C SER A 12 -9.47 -1.21 5.38
N LYS A 13 -9.91 -1.93 6.42
CA LYS A 13 -11.28 -2.43 6.55
C LYS A 13 -12.32 -1.36 6.95
N GLU A 14 -11.94 -0.40 7.80
CA GLU A 14 -12.83 0.68 8.27
C GLU A 14 -12.95 1.82 7.24
N LEU A 15 -11.92 2.06 6.42
CA LEU A 15 -11.95 3.08 5.36
C LEU A 15 -12.87 2.75 4.19
N LYS A 16 -12.95 1.46 3.81
CA LYS A 16 -13.90 0.97 2.81
C LYS A 16 -15.35 1.24 3.21
N GLU A 17 -15.67 1.13 4.51
CA GLU A 17 -16.99 1.42 5.07
C GLU A 17 -17.30 2.93 5.11
N ALA A 18 -16.27 3.79 5.13
CA ALA A 18 -16.39 5.25 5.09
C ALA A 18 -16.43 5.84 3.67
N GLY A 19 -16.39 5.02 2.61
CA GLY A 19 -16.39 5.47 1.21
C GLY A 19 -15.06 6.06 0.72
N LEU A 20 -13.98 5.86 1.48
CA LEU A 20 -12.63 6.24 1.07
C LEU A 20 -11.98 5.03 0.38
N GLU A 21 -11.96 5.05 -0.95
CA GLU A 21 -11.22 4.06 -1.73
C GLU A 21 -9.72 4.18 -1.44
N GLN A 22 -9.05 3.04 -1.21
CA GLN A 22 -7.60 3.03 -1.05
C GLN A 22 -6.90 3.43 -2.35
N PRO A 23 -5.68 3.98 -2.29
CA PRO A 23 -4.89 4.22 -3.49
C PRO A 23 -4.71 2.94 -4.32
N GLN A 24 -4.80 3.04 -5.65
CA GLN A 24 -4.62 1.89 -6.54
C GLN A 24 -3.28 1.18 -6.32
N ILE A 25 -2.22 1.96 -6.03
CA ILE A 25 -0.89 1.42 -5.76
C ILE A 25 -0.88 0.53 -4.51
N THR A 26 -1.65 0.89 -3.46
CA THR A 26 -1.80 0.07 -2.25
C THR A 26 -2.48 -1.25 -2.56
N THR A 27 -3.44 -1.30 -3.48
CA THR A 27 -4.03 -2.56 -3.95
C THR A 27 -2.98 -3.46 -4.59
N LEU A 28 -2.22 -2.92 -5.55
CA LEU A 28 -1.17 -3.67 -6.24
C LEU A 28 -0.14 -4.24 -5.26
N ILE A 29 0.32 -3.44 -4.31
CA ILE A 29 1.30 -3.88 -3.31
C ILE A 29 0.73 -5.02 -2.45
N ASN A 30 -0.53 -4.92 -2.00
CA ASN A 30 -1.15 -6.02 -1.24
C ASN A 30 -1.23 -7.31 -2.05
N GLU A 31 -1.60 -7.25 -3.34
CA GLU A 31 -1.64 -8.41 -4.22
C GLU A 31 -0.25 -9.05 -4.39
N LEU A 32 0.79 -8.24 -4.59
CA LEU A 32 2.17 -8.74 -4.70
C LEU A 32 2.66 -9.41 -3.41
N VAL A 33 2.30 -8.85 -2.24
CA VAL A 33 2.62 -9.45 -0.94
C VAL A 33 1.85 -10.76 -0.73
N ASP A 34 0.59 -10.83 -1.15
CA ASP A 34 -0.22 -12.05 -1.09
C ASP A 34 0.35 -13.16 -2.00
N GLU A 35 1.00 -12.80 -3.11
CA GLU A 35 1.77 -13.70 -3.99
C GLU A 35 3.17 -14.05 -3.44
N GLY A 36 3.53 -13.54 -2.25
CA GLY A 36 4.77 -13.90 -1.54
C GLY A 36 5.98 -13.01 -1.84
N ILE A 37 5.78 -11.85 -2.48
CA ILE A 37 6.86 -10.86 -2.66
C ILE A 37 7.06 -10.06 -1.37
N ASP A 38 8.31 -9.96 -0.90
CA ASP A 38 8.65 -9.24 0.32
C ASP A 38 8.59 -7.71 0.10
N LEU A 39 7.42 -7.12 0.36
CA LEU A 39 7.14 -5.69 0.24
C LEU A 39 6.35 -5.16 1.46
N PRO A 40 6.58 -3.91 1.90
CA PRO A 40 5.78 -3.27 2.94
C PRO A 40 4.32 -3.05 2.50
N ARG A 41 3.33 -3.37 3.35
CA ARG A 41 1.89 -3.19 3.03
C ARG A 41 1.38 -1.76 3.24
N ASP A 42 2.16 -0.89 3.86
CA ASP A 42 1.79 0.50 4.16
C ASP A 42 2.16 1.49 3.05
N ILE A 43 2.53 0.98 1.86
CA ILE A 43 2.84 1.78 0.68
C ILE A 43 1.56 2.40 0.10
N ILE A 44 1.56 3.72 0.02
CA ILE A 44 0.40 4.50 -0.45
C ILE A 44 0.71 5.44 -1.63
N THR A 45 1.98 5.55 -2.04
CA THR A 45 2.40 6.36 -3.19
C THR A 45 3.16 5.54 -4.23
N VAL A 46 3.21 6.04 -5.47
CA VAL A 46 3.94 5.39 -6.56
C VAL A 46 5.45 5.51 -6.35
N GLU A 47 5.91 6.63 -5.80
CA GLU A 47 7.31 6.89 -5.50
C GLU A 47 7.85 5.87 -4.48
N GLU A 48 7.13 5.64 -3.39
CA GLU A 48 7.49 4.65 -2.36
C GLU A 48 7.46 3.23 -2.96
N ALA A 49 6.44 2.90 -3.76
CA ALA A 49 6.39 1.62 -4.47
C ALA A 49 7.60 1.40 -5.39
N LEU A 50 8.03 2.42 -6.12
CA LEU A 50 9.18 2.34 -7.01
C LEU A 50 10.50 2.11 -6.27
N GLU A 51 10.69 2.70 -5.09
CA GLU A 51 11.89 2.48 -4.26
C GLU A 51 12.03 1.01 -3.84
N HIS A 52 10.91 0.34 -3.55
CA HIS A 52 10.89 -1.07 -3.16
C HIS A 52 10.86 -2.05 -4.34
N ILE A 53 10.19 -1.72 -5.45
CA ILE A 53 10.05 -2.61 -6.60
C ILE A 53 11.29 -2.60 -7.50
N LYS A 54 11.93 -1.44 -7.72
CA LYS A 54 13.09 -1.32 -8.63
C LYS A 54 14.20 -2.36 -8.35
N PRO A 55 14.63 -2.57 -7.09
CA PRO A 55 15.67 -3.57 -6.79
C PRO A 55 15.28 -5.02 -7.12
N LEU A 56 13.99 -5.32 -7.22
CA LEU A 56 13.49 -6.68 -7.49
C LEU A 56 13.50 -7.03 -8.98
N ILE A 57 13.36 -6.04 -9.85
CA ILE A 57 13.16 -6.24 -11.30
C ILE A 57 14.32 -5.72 -12.16
N VAL A 58 15.13 -4.79 -11.64
CA VAL A 58 16.28 -4.24 -12.36
C VAL A 58 17.55 -4.92 -11.84
N ARG A 59 18.16 -5.75 -12.69
CA ARG A 59 19.50 -6.33 -12.47
C ARG A 59 20.56 -5.50 -13.18
#